data_AF-A0A7S0FUN7-F1
#
_entry.id   AF-A0A7S0FUN7-F1
#
_cell.length_a   1.000
_cell.length_b   1.000
_cell.length_c   1.000
_cell.angle_alpha   90.00
_cell.angle_beta   90.00
_cell.angle_gamma   90.00
#
_symmetry.space_group_name_H-M   'P 1'
#
loop_
_entity.id
_entity.type
_entity.pdbx_description
1 polymer ?
#
loop_
_entity_poly.entity_id
_entity_poly.type
_entity_poly.pdbx_seq_one_letter_code
_entity_poly.pdbx_strand_id
1 'polypeptide(L)'
;ETEEAPWLAYRGSSVEEGEVLHLVARSLTIIVSTSPAEHHCNSNLLLQVLRSLQGNKALRGCRKIVVFDALPSEADQQAAWEDGTVAQSGERWVPRGNQKLAQAYEQYKQEIRDAMEREDPAMHQVEPLFMPKWGHLVGTIHYALEKLATPFVLLHQHDLLLSSCFTSDHVVGICHALAQR
;
A
#
# COMPACT_ATOMS: atom_id res chain seq x y z
N GLU A 1 -12.66 9.75 31.10
CA GLU A 1 -11.21 9.75 31.37
C GLU A 1 -10.53 9.20 30.13
N THR A 2 -9.93 10.08 29.32
CA THR A 2 -9.11 9.68 28.17
C THR A 2 -7.78 9.22 28.72
N GLU A 3 -7.51 7.91 28.68
CA GLU A 3 -6.15 7.39 28.86
C GLU A 3 -5.26 8.08 27.84
N GLU A 4 -4.40 8.98 28.32
CA GLU A 4 -3.35 9.55 27.49
C GLU A 4 -2.52 8.42 26.91
N ALA A 5 -2.36 8.44 25.60
CA ALA A 5 -1.72 7.35 24.91
C ALA A 5 -0.24 7.27 25.38
N PRO A 6 0.24 6.11 25.93
CA PRO A 6 1.46 6.00 26.76
C PRO A 6 2.78 6.51 26.17
N TRP A 7 2.79 6.83 24.89
CA TRP A 7 3.95 7.15 24.07
C TRP A 7 4.15 8.66 23.87
N LEU A 8 3.25 9.50 24.43
CA LEU A 8 3.43 10.96 24.49
C LEU A 8 4.67 11.39 25.29
N ALA A 9 5.29 10.49 26.04
CA ALA A 9 6.42 10.74 26.93
C ALA A 9 7.78 10.25 26.43
N TYR A 10 7.92 9.83 25.15
CA TYR A 10 9.16 9.25 24.63
C TYR A 10 10.39 10.16 24.84
N ARG A 11 11.43 9.65 25.54
CA ARG A 11 12.69 10.38 25.82
C ARG A 11 13.95 9.73 25.25
N GLY A 12 13.82 8.70 24.40
CA GLY A 12 14.94 8.18 23.61
C GLY A 12 15.79 7.10 24.30
N SER A 13 15.26 6.34 25.27
CA SER A 13 15.93 5.13 25.77
C SER A 13 15.70 3.93 24.83
N SER A 14 16.61 2.95 24.81
CA SER A 14 16.51 1.78 23.90
C SER A 14 15.37 0.82 24.25
N VAL A 15 14.98 0.75 25.52
CA VAL A 15 13.82 0.00 25.99
C VAL A 15 12.53 0.70 25.55
N GLU A 16 12.47 2.03 25.66
CA GLU A 16 11.35 2.83 25.13
C GLU A 16 11.25 2.76 23.60
N GLU A 17 12.38 2.69 22.87
CA GLU A 17 12.36 2.56 21.40
C GLU A 17 11.63 1.28 20.98
N GLY A 18 11.94 0.15 21.63
CA GLY A 18 11.27 -1.12 21.33
C GLY A 18 9.75 -1.08 21.55
N GLU A 19 9.31 -0.50 22.67
CA GLU A 19 7.89 -0.34 23.00
C GLU A 19 7.17 0.59 22.03
N VAL A 20 7.79 1.72 21.66
CA VAL A 20 7.23 2.68 20.70
C VAL A 20 7.10 2.04 19.31
N LEU A 21 8.13 1.33 18.83
CA LEU A 21 8.05 0.64 17.54
C LEU A 21 6.98 -0.45 17.54
N HIS A 22 6.83 -1.18 18.64
CA HIS A 22 5.75 -2.17 18.80
C HIS A 22 4.37 -1.53 18.76
N LEU A 23 4.21 -0.35 19.38
CA LEU A 23 2.95 0.38 19.33
C LEU A 23 2.65 0.87 17.90
N VAL A 24 3.63 1.44 17.19
CA VAL A 24 3.47 1.84 15.79
C VAL A 24 3.04 0.65 14.93
N ALA A 25 3.71 -0.50 15.07
CA ALA A 25 3.36 -1.74 14.37
C ALA A 25 1.90 -2.16 14.56
N ARG A 26 1.33 -1.94 15.74
CA ARG A 26 -0.08 -2.23 16.06
C ARG A 26 -1.06 -1.15 15.65
N SER A 27 -0.59 0.08 15.45
CA SER A 27 -1.44 1.25 15.24
C SER A 27 -1.45 1.74 13.79
N LEU A 28 -0.51 1.29 12.97
CA LEU A 28 -0.34 1.69 11.59
C LEU A 28 -0.53 0.51 10.64
N THR A 29 -1.32 0.71 9.58
CA THR A 29 -1.33 -0.18 8.41
C THR A 29 -0.87 0.57 7.18
N ILE A 30 -0.02 -0.07 6.38
CA ILE A 30 0.48 0.49 5.13
C ILE A 30 -0.39 -0.07 4.00
N ILE A 31 -0.96 0.81 3.18
CA ILE A 31 -1.67 0.43 1.96
C ILE A 31 -0.79 0.76 0.78
N VAL A 32 -0.48 -0.26 -0.02
CA VAL A 32 0.18 -0.13 -1.32
C VAL A 32 -0.88 -0.41 -2.39
N SER A 33 -1.32 0.63 -3.10
CA SER A 33 -2.26 0.47 -4.20
C SER A 33 -1.51 0.18 -5.49
N THR A 34 -1.97 -0.81 -6.26
CA THR A 34 -1.45 -1.12 -7.59
C THR A 34 -2.50 -0.75 -8.64
N SER A 35 -2.10 -0.72 -9.92
CA SER A 35 -3.04 -0.49 -11.01
C SER A 35 -2.71 -1.35 -12.23
N PRO A 36 -3.72 -1.70 -13.05
CA PRO A 36 -3.52 -2.47 -14.27
C PRO A 36 -3.02 -1.59 -15.43
N ALA A 37 -2.04 -0.74 -15.19
CA ALA A 37 -1.34 -0.05 -16.28
C ALA A 37 -0.14 -0.91 -16.72
N GLU A 38 0.17 -0.91 -18.01
CA GLU A 38 1.22 -1.77 -18.58
C GLU A 38 2.58 -1.55 -17.90
N HIS A 39 2.98 -0.30 -17.68
CA HIS A 39 4.23 0.05 -16.98
C HIS A 39 4.23 -0.24 -15.47
N HIS A 40 3.05 -0.51 -14.89
CA HIS A 40 2.89 -0.83 -13.48
C HIS A 40 2.89 -2.35 -13.19
N CYS A 41 2.80 -3.19 -14.23
CA CYS A 41 2.81 -4.66 -14.09
C CYS A 41 4.24 -5.20 -13.92
N ASN A 42 4.92 -4.81 -12.83
CA ASN A 42 6.30 -5.20 -12.54
C ASN A 42 6.43 -5.74 -11.11
N SER A 43 6.38 -7.06 -10.97
CA SER A 43 6.52 -7.77 -9.69
C SER A 43 7.83 -7.47 -8.97
N ASN A 44 8.94 -7.41 -9.71
CA ASN A 44 10.25 -7.12 -9.13
C ASN A 44 10.30 -5.72 -8.50
N LEU A 45 9.71 -4.72 -9.16
CA LEU A 45 9.63 -3.37 -8.62
C LEU A 45 8.76 -3.34 -7.35
N LEU A 46 7.58 -3.96 -7.37
CA LEU A 46 6.73 -4.04 -6.18
C LEU A 46 7.48 -4.72 -5.01
N LEU A 47 8.19 -5.82 -5.26
CA LEU A 47 8.99 -6.49 -4.23
C LEU A 47 10.13 -5.59 -3.71
N GLN A 48 10.76 -4.77 -4.56
CA GLN A 48 11.73 -3.77 -4.11
C GLN A 48 11.10 -2.67 -3.25
N VAL A 49 9.91 -2.19 -3.62
CA VAL A 49 9.13 -1.24 -2.81
C VAL A 49 8.82 -1.84 -1.45
N LEU A 50 8.30 -3.07 -1.40
CA LEU A 50 8.04 -3.78 -0.16
C LEU A 50 9.31 -3.93 0.68
N ARG A 51 10.44 -4.34 0.08
CA ARG A 51 11.74 -4.40 0.79
C ARG A 51 12.18 -3.05 1.34
N SER A 52 11.96 -1.95 0.62
CA SER A 52 12.28 -0.60 1.11
C SER A 52 11.45 -0.24 2.35
N LEU A 53 10.15 -0.62 2.37
CA LEU A 53 9.29 -0.47 3.54
C LEU A 53 9.77 -1.35 4.71
N GLN A 54 10.19 -2.59 4.44
CA GLN A 54 10.79 -3.48 5.46
C GLN A 54 12.16 -2.97 5.95
N GLY A 55 12.85 -2.14 5.18
CA GLY A 55 14.11 -1.52 5.57
C GLY A 55 13.94 -0.51 6.71
N ASN A 56 12.79 0.14 6.79
CA ASN A 56 12.48 1.07 7.87
C ASN A 56 12.05 0.31 9.15
N LYS A 57 12.75 0.55 10.26
CA LYS A 57 12.52 -0.14 11.54
C LYS A 57 11.07 -0.05 12.04
N ALA A 58 10.44 1.12 11.91
CA ALA A 58 9.06 1.34 12.36
C ALA A 58 8.05 0.66 11.44
N LEU A 59 8.29 0.69 10.14
CA LEU A 59 7.37 0.12 9.14
C LEU A 59 7.51 -1.40 9.00
N ARG A 60 8.67 -1.99 9.35
CA ARG A 60 8.92 -3.44 9.23
C ARG A 60 7.86 -4.28 9.96
N GLY A 61 7.52 -3.89 11.18
CA GLY A 61 6.54 -4.58 12.02
C GLY A 61 5.08 -4.25 11.73
N CYS A 62 4.80 -3.33 10.81
CA CYS A 62 3.43 -2.95 10.46
C CYS A 62 2.81 -3.94 9.47
N ARG A 63 1.50 -4.22 9.62
CA ARG A 63 0.69 -4.87 8.58
C ARG A 63 0.76 -4.05 7.29
N LYS A 64 0.93 -4.75 6.17
CA LYS A 64 0.98 -4.17 4.83
C LYS A 64 -0.11 -4.81 3.99
N ILE A 65 -0.89 -3.99 3.30
CA ILE A 65 -1.92 -4.45 2.37
C ILE A 65 -1.51 -4.00 0.98
N VAL A 66 -1.39 -4.95 0.05
CA VAL A 66 -1.18 -4.64 -1.36
C VAL A 66 -2.51 -4.84 -2.09
N VAL A 67 -3.10 -3.75 -2.58
CA VAL A 67 -4.39 -3.81 -3.26
C VAL A 67 -4.18 -3.87 -4.76
N PHE A 68 -4.67 -4.94 -5.37
CA PHE A 68 -4.78 -5.13 -6.80
C PHE A 68 -6.17 -4.72 -7.25
N ASP A 69 -6.25 -3.61 -7.98
CA ASP A 69 -7.47 -3.18 -8.65
C ASP A 69 -7.91 -4.23 -9.68
N ALA A 70 -9.17 -4.21 -10.10
CA ALA A 70 -9.63 -5.06 -11.19
C ALA A 70 -9.30 -4.44 -12.56
N LEU A 71 -9.46 -5.22 -13.63
CA LEU A 71 -9.48 -4.66 -14.98
C LEU A 71 -10.85 -4.00 -15.22
N PRO A 72 -10.91 -2.84 -15.89
CA PRO A 72 -12.18 -2.18 -16.16
C PRO A 72 -12.97 -2.94 -17.23
N SER A 73 -14.27 -3.15 -17.00
CA SER A 73 -15.18 -3.63 -18.04
C SER A 73 -15.41 -2.57 -19.12
N GLU A 74 -16.03 -2.93 -20.24
CA GLU A 74 -16.41 -1.95 -21.28
C GLU A 74 -17.34 -0.86 -20.73
N ALA A 75 -18.28 -1.23 -19.86
CA ALA A 75 -19.20 -0.29 -19.21
C ALA A 75 -18.46 0.67 -18.27
N ASP A 76 -17.49 0.16 -17.51
CA ASP A 76 -16.66 0.98 -16.62
C ASP A 76 -15.83 1.99 -17.43
N GLN A 77 -15.27 1.56 -18.57
CA GLN A 77 -14.50 2.43 -19.47
C GLN A 77 -15.38 3.53 -20.07
N GLN A 78 -16.62 3.20 -20.45
CA GLN A 78 -17.59 4.16 -20.98
C GLN A 78 -18.00 5.19 -19.92
N ALA A 79 -18.31 4.74 -18.70
CA ALA A 79 -18.69 5.64 -17.60
C ALA A 79 -17.56 6.61 -17.24
N ALA A 80 -16.33 6.11 -17.13
CA ALA A 80 -15.16 6.95 -16.84
C ALA A 80 -14.87 7.98 -17.95
N TRP A 81 -15.25 7.67 -19.19
CA TRP A 81 -15.15 8.60 -20.31
C TRP A 81 -16.20 9.72 -20.20
N GLU A 82 -17.43 9.36 -19.87
CA GLU A 82 -18.55 10.30 -19.75
C GLU A 82 -18.40 11.26 -18.57
N ASP A 83 -17.82 10.80 -17.46
CA ASP A 83 -17.64 11.60 -16.24
C ASP A 83 -16.31 12.40 -16.20
N GLY A 84 -15.43 12.21 -17.19
CA GLY A 84 -14.14 12.89 -17.29
C GLY A 84 -13.10 12.44 -16.27
N THR A 85 -13.33 11.34 -15.54
CA THR A 85 -12.37 10.76 -14.57
C THR A 85 -11.26 9.94 -15.24
N VAL A 86 -11.21 9.93 -16.57
CA VAL A 86 -10.18 9.26 -17.36
C VAL A 86 -8.80 9.75 -16.96
N ALA A 87 -7.99 8.83 -16.42
CA ALA A 87 -6.57 9.09 -16.21
C ALA A 87 -5.88 9.20 -17.58
N GLN A 88 -5.58 10.43 -18.01
CA GLN A 88 -4.76 10.68 -19.19
C GLN A 88 -3.30 10.32 -18.87
N SER A 89 -2.73 9.36 -19.58
CA SER A 89 -1.28 9.16 -19.63
C SER A 89 -0.81 9.59 -21.02
N GLY A 90 -0.12 10.73 -21.10
CA GLY A 90 0.40 11.27 -22.36
C GLY A 90 -0.65 11.47 -23.46
N GLU A 91 -1.83 12.00 -23.11
CA GLU A 91 -2.91 12.37 -24.05
C GLU A 91 -3.55 11.21 -24.84
N ARG A 92 -3.20 9.94 -24.55
CA ARG A 92 -3.78 8.77 -25.21
C ARG A 92 -4.58 7.90 -24.26
N TRP A 93 -5.75 7.51 -24.73
CA TRP A 93 -6.48 6.39 -24.18
C TRP A 93 -5.67 5.12 -24.43
N VAL A 94 -5.22 4.45 -23.36
CA VAL A 94 -4.70 3.10 -23.47
C VAL A 94 -5.88 2.18 -23.18
N PRO A 95 -6.38 1.40 -24.16
CA PRO A 95 -7.38 0.37 -23.90
C PRO A 95 -6.87 -0.51 -22.77
N ARG A 96 -7.45 -0.38 -21.58
CA ARG A 96 -7.10 -1.28 -20.46
C ARG A 96 -7.66 -2.69 -20.68
N GLY A 97 -8.46 -2.89 -21.74
CA GLY A 97 -9.05 -4.16 -22.16
C GLY A 97 -8.37 -4.86 -23.34
N ASN A 98 -7.08 -4.63 -23.62
CA ASN A 98 -6.40 -5.50 -24.58
C ASN A 98 -5.96 -6.82 -23.90
N GLN A 99 -6.09 -7.94 -24.62
CA GLN A 99 -5.82 -9.28 -24.09
C GLN A 99 -4.40 -9.40 -23.50
N LYS A 100 -3.42 -8.67 -24.06
CA LYS A 100 -2.03 -8.68 -23.59
C LYS A 100 -1.89 -8.05 -22.21
N LEU A 101 -2.53 -6.92 -21.97
CA LEU A 101 -2.52 -6.26 -20.66
C LEU A 101 -3.23 -7.11 -19.61
N ALA A 102 -4.37 -7.73 -19.98
CA ALA A 102 -5.07 -8.63 -19.09
C ALA A 102 -4.18 -9.82 -18.67
N GLN A 103 -3.48 -10.43 -19.63
CA GLN A 103 -2.51 -11.49 -19.38
C GLN A 103 -1.34 -11.02 -18.52
N ALA A 104 -0.75 -9.86 -18.84
CA ALA A 104 0.37 -9.29 -18.08
C ALA A 104 -0.03 -8.98 -16.63
N TYR A 105 -1.23 -8.47 -16.42
CA TYR A 105 -1.72 -8.13 -15.09
C TYR A 105 -2.07 -9.38 -14.27
N GLU A 106 -2.67 -10.41 -14.88
CA GLU A 106 -2.88 -11.69 -14.20
C GLU A 106 -1.56 -12.39 -13.88
N GLN A 107 -0.59 -12.36 -14.79
CA GLN A 107 0.76 -12.85 -14.54
C GLN A 107 1.42 -12.10 -13.38
N TYR A 108 1.31 -10.77 -13.34
CA TYR A 108 1.81 -9.96 -12.22
C TYR A 108 1.16 -10.36 -10.88
N LYS A 109 -0.17 -10.54 -10.84
CA LYS A 109 -0.85 -11.04 -9.62
C LYS A 109 -0.34 -12.43 -9.22
N GLN A 110 -0.14 -13.31 -10.20
CA GLN A 110 0.34 -14.67 -9.94
C GLN A 110 1.75 -14.68 -9.38
N GLU A 111 2.66 -13.89 -9.93
CA GLU A 111 4.04 -13.77 -9.43
C GLU A 111 4.11 -13.28 -7.98
N ILE A 112 3.17 -12.42 -7.57
CA ILE A 112 3.06 -11.97 -6.18
C ILE A 112 2.50 -13.05 -5.27
N ARG A 113 1.56 -13.88 -5.74
CA ARG A 113 1.11 -15.08 -5.02
C ARG A 113 2.28 -16.07 -4.86
N ASP A 114 3.03 -16.32 -5.93
CA ASP A 114 4.19 -17.21 -5.91
C ASP A 114 5.29 -16.68 -4.96
N ALA A 115 5.47 -15.36 -4.85
CA ALA A 115 6.38 -14.76 -3.88
C ALA A 115 5.91 -14.98 -2.42
N MET A 116 4.60 -14.93 -2.18
CA MET A 116 4.00 -15.21 -0.88
C MET A 116 4.15 -16.69 -0.49
N GLU A 117 3.88 -17.61 -1.42
CA GLU A 117 4.03 -19.06 -1.21
C GLU A 117 5.47 -19.48 -0.94
N ARG A 118 6.43 -18.79 -1.55
CA ARG A 118 7.88 -19.01 -1.32
C ARG A 118 8.43 -18.30 -0.09
N GLU A 119 7.57 -17.62 0.67
CA GLU A 119 7.97 -16.84 1.85
C GLU A 119 9.06 -15.80 1.53
N ASP A 120 8.97 -15.10 0.39
CA ASP A 120 9.92 -14.03 0.06
C ASP A 120 9.98 -13.03 1.22
N PRO A 121 11.17 -12.64 1.73
CA PRO A 121 11.29 -11.72 2.84
C PRO A 121 10.56 -10.38 2.65
N ALA A 122 10.38 -9.94 1.40
CA ALA A 122 9.58 -8.75 1.08
C ALA A 122 8.12 -8.88 1.52
N MET A 123 7.58 -10.11 1.50
CA MET A 123 6.18 -10.45 1.78
C MET A 123 5.87 -10.60 3.27
N HIS A 124 6.83 -10.38 4.17
CA HIS A 124 6.59 -10.45 5.60
C HIS A 124 5.50 -9.47 6.05
N GLN A 125 4.42 -9.99 6.65
CA GLN A 125 3.22 -9.20 7.04
C GLN A 125 2.52 -8.49 5.88
N VAL A 126 2.71 -8.97 4.65
CA VAL A 126 2.02 -8.47 3.47
C VAL A 126 0.79 -9.32 3.18
N GLU A 127 -0.34 -8.66 2.99
CA GLU A 127 -1.60 -9.26 2.59
C GLU A 127 -2.01 -8.71 1.21
N PRO A 128 -1.96 -9.54 0.15
CA PRO A 128 -2.48 -9.15 -1.15
C PRO A 128 -4.01 -9.24 -1.16
N LEU A 129 -4.65 -8.14 -1.58
CA LEU A 129 -6.08 -8.04 -1.76
C LEU A 129 -6.41 -7.84 -3.23
N PHE A 130 -7.30 -8.65 -3.79
CA PHE A 130 -7.71 -8.57 -5.19
C PHE A 130 -9.13 -8.06 -5.27
N MET A 131 -9.33 -6.87 -5.85
CA MET A 131 -10.65 -6.28 -5.98
C MET A 131 -11.49 -7.06 -7.00
N PRO A 132 -12.77 -7.32 -6.70
CA PRO A 132 -13.67 -8.00 -7.63
C PRO A 132 -14.18 -7.09 -8.74
N LYS A 133 -14.08 -5.76 -8.56
CA LYS A 133 -14.56 -4.73 -9.47
C LYS A 133 -13.52 -3.63 -9.59
N TRP A 134 -13.53 -2.94 -10.72
CA TRP A 134 -12.62 -1.83 -10.94
C TRP A 134 -13.01 -0.64 -10.08
N GLY A 135 -12.04 -0.01 -9.43
CA GLY A 135 -12.29 1.11 -8.53
C GLY A 135 -11.31 2.27 -8.64
N HIS A 136 -10.26 2.16 -9.46
CA HIS A 136 -9.14 3.10 -9.48
C HIS A 136 -8.47 3.27 -8.11
N LEU A 137 -7.62 4.29 -7.97
CA LEU A 137 -6.94 4.60 -6.71
C LEU A 137 -7.95 4.78 -5.55
N VAL A 138 -9.00 5.57 -5.74
CA VAL A 138 -10.00 5.83 -4.70
C VAL A 138 -10.69 4.54 -4.25
N GLY A 139 -11.17 3.73 -5.19
CA GLY A 139 -11.80 2.45 -4.88
C GLY A 139 -10.85 1.45 -4.22
N THR A 140 -9.56 1.40 -4.62
CA THR A 140 -8.56 0.54 -3.95
C THR A 140 -8.36 0.94 -2.48
N ILE A 141 -8.32 2.24 -2.20
CA ILE A 141 -8.20 2.76 -0.84
C ILE A 141 -9.45 2.40 -0.03
N HIS A 142 -10.65 2.70 -0.53
CA HIS A 142 -11.91 2.36 0.14
C HIS A 142 -11.99 0.86 0.45
N TYR A 143 -11.68 0.01 -0.54
CA TYR A 143 -11.71 -1.43 -0.38
C TYR A 143 -10.74 -1.93 0.70
N ALA A 144 -9.56 -1.32 0.84
CA ALA A 144 -8.63 -1.64 1.91
C ALA A 144 -9.10 -1.11 3.27
N LEU A 145 -9.61 0.12 3.34
CA LEU A 145 -10.09 0.75 4.58
C LEU A 145 -11.18 -0.08 5.27
N GLU A 146 -12.07 -0.73 4.50
CA GLU A 146 -13.09 -1.65 5.03
C GLU A 146 -12.52 -2.85 5.82
N LYS A 147 -11.22 -3.14 5.66
CA LYS A 147 -10.52 -4.30 6.27
C LYS A 147 -9.49 -3.87 7.32
N LEU A 148 -9.44 -2.58 7.65
CA LEU A 148 -8.53 -2.05 8.65
C LEU A 148 -9.17 -1.97 10.02
N ALA A 149 -8.38 -2.33 11.03
CA ALA A 149 -8.70 -2.11 12.43
C ALA A 149 -7.74 -1.10 13.10
N THR A 150 -6.74 -0.64 12.35
CA THR A 150 -5.71 0.27 12.83
C THR A 150 -6.17 1.73 12.73
N PRO A 151 -5.82 2.58 13.71
CA PRO A 151 -6.20 3.99 13.71
C PRO A 151 -5.46 4.82 12.66
N PHE A 152 -4.27 4.40 12.23
CA PHE A 152 -3.47 5.14 11.26
C PHE A 152 -3.24 4.34 9.99
N VAL A 153 -3.19 5.07 8.87
CA VAL A 153 -2.93 4.52 7.54
C VAL A 153 -1.81 5.31 6.87
N LEU A 154 -0.83 4.58 6.34
CA LEU A 154 0.16 5.12 5.42
C LEU A 154 -0.17 4.66 4.01
N LEU A 155 -0.54 5.60 3.14
CA LEU A 155 -0.70 5.32 1.71
C LEU A 155 0.68 5.42 1.03
N HIS A 156 1.05 4.38 0.29
CA HIS A 156 2.31 4.31 -0.44
C HIS A 156 2.08 3.85 -1.88
N GLN A 157 2.85 4.39 -2.83
CA GLN A 157 2.72 4.02 -4.24
C GLN A 157 3.57 2.76 -4.55
N HIS A 158 3.03 1.87 -5.36
CA HIS A 158 3.65 0.57 -5.69
C HIS A 158 4.90 0.67 -6.58
N ASP A 159 5.17 1.83 -7.14
CA ASP A 159 6.26 2.12 -8.08
C ASP A 159 7.32 3.07 -7.51
N LEU A 160 7.17 3.49 -6.24
CA LEU A 160 8.12 4.37 -5.57
C LEU A 160 8.83 3.66 -4.42
N LEU A 161 10.17 3.69 -4.43
CA LEU A 161 10.95 3.25 -3.29
C LEU A 161 10.83 4.24 -2.14
N LEU A 162 10.76 3.74 -0.91
CA LEU A 162 10.84 4.59 0.26
C LEU A 162 12.21 5.27 0.32
N SER A 163 12.23 6.60 0.46
CA SER A 163 13.47 7.36 0.60
C SER A 163 14.27 6.89 1.81
N SER A 164 15.58 6.71 1.66
CA SER A 164 16.49 6.36 2.76
C SER A 164 16.54 7.42 3.86
N CYS A 165 16.13 8.66 3.55
CA CYS A 165 16.04 9.74 4.54
C CYS A 165 14.77 9.65 5.41
N PHE A 166 13.78 8.84 5.02
CA PHE A 166 12.55 8.64 5.79
C PHE A 166 12.75 7.54 6.84
N THR A 167 13.29 7.95 7.99
CA THR A 167 13.63 7.08 9.13
C THR A 167 12.41 6.70 10.00
N SER A 168 12.63 5.84 11.01
CA SER A 168 11.63 5.48 12.02
C SER A 168 11.13 6.68 12.82
N ASP A 169 12.00 7.63 13.12
CA ASP A 169 11.67 8.80 13.96
C ASP A 169 10.62 9.68 13.28
N HIS A 170 10.68 9.80 11.95
CA HIS A 170 9.65 10.49 11.17
C HIS A 170 8.29 9.79 11.28
N VAL A 171 8.27 8.46 11.20
CA VAL A 171 7.02 7.67 11.33
C VAL A 171 6.42 7.86 12.72
N VAL A 172 7.23 7.71 13.77
CA VAL A 172 6.80 7.90 15.17
C VAL A 172 6.29 9.31 15.38
N GLY A 173 7.04 10.33 14.94
CA GLY A 173 6.65 11.74 15.07
C GLY A 173 5.36 12.08 14.33
N ILE A 174 5.13 11.50 13.14
CA ILE A 174 3.87 11.67 12.40
C ILE A 174 2.71 11.05 13.15
N CYS A 175 2.84 9.79 13.60
CA CYS A 175 1.81 9.16 14.43
C CYS A 175 1.51 10.03 15.66
N HIS A 176 2.54 10.59 16.30
CA HIS A 176 2.44 11.51 17.45
C HIS A 176 1.59 12.72 17.17
N ALA A 177 1.96 13.46 16.14
CA ALA A 177 1.21 14.64 15.76
C ALA A 177 -0.25 14.33 15.40
N LEU A 178 -0.53 13.16 14.84
CA LEU A 178 -1.89 12.76 14.46
C LEU A 178 -2.75 12.32 15.64
N ALA A 179 -2.19 11.65 16.63
CA ALA A 179 -2.95 11.18 17.80
C ALA A 179 -3.35 12.29 18.78
N GLN A 180 -2.72 13.45 18.67
CA GLN A 180 -3.03 14.63 19.49
C GLN A 180 -4.17 15.48 18.92
N ARG A 181 -4.69 15.14 17.74
CA ARG A 181 -5.81 15.84 17.08
C ARG A 181 -7.14 15.21 17.45
#